data_AF-A0A1W1U9Q7-F1
#
_entry.id   AF-A0A1W1U9Q7-F1
#
_cell.length_a   1.000
_cell.length_b   1.000
_cell.length_c   1.000
_cell.angle_alpha   90.00
_cell.angle_beta   90.00
_cell.angle_gamma   90.00
#
_symmetry.space_group_name_H-M   'P 1'
#
loop_
_entity.id
_entity.type
_entity.pdbx_description
1 polymer ?
#
loop_
_entity_poly.entity_id
_entity_poly.type
_entity_poly.pdbx_seq_one_letter_code
_entity_poly.pdbx_strand_id
1 'polypeptide(L)'
;MKLFTIGDSISQGYMSLSAARTDLSFSNLIARKLGLNIGYCQSPINNLDYTYPFWPENGIGINIEAILRRLNQRYGSNIKGLEWLTVLQEINSVLDASEDYYERGGGAHYQQYENGNVEYFNNISIFGMRISDAWLLTPKICQSEIKTGSRDGFLSGSDYFWYRTALKVLNPSLSLVHYQKTPLDWLEYHSKREGVENLVLWLGANHALGTVISLSVNQTPDLPNIEGMPYYERRNKKWNLWHPNDFKREYEELINRTVEAIGNNNGQHCRIFLATIPIVTIAPLIRGVGEKYNIEVTDHMDQKIEYTYYKYYTYFPFDEQTAIDTGKYLTVSDAIHIDRCIRQFNRIIVEIVKNFQHTNITLHLVDIADYLEKLAWKRNNANPRSNLPDALEFIYPPINTKYYDVNPDGRMIQGGIFSLDGVHPTAIGQGLLAWKFLEAMRVAGVADINNNLVDEELNWPEIISNDTLYSSPLSSMQDMLRKAELAGHILGAIERLRR
;
A
#
# COMPACT_ATOMS: atom_id res chain seq x y z
N MET A 1 -8.97 18.35 -14.58
CA MET A 1 -8.50 17.00 -14.20
C MET A 1 -9.65 16.05 -13.84
N LYS A 2 -9.73 14.89 -14.51
CA LYS A 2 -10.78 13.87 -14.26
C LYS A 2 -10.58 13.07 -12.96
N LEU A 3 -9.33 12.73 -12.64
CA LEU A 3 -8.96 11.94 -11.45
C LEU A 3 -7.63 12.44 -10.86
N PHE A 4 -7.58 12.63 -9.55
CA PHE A 4 -6.37 12.87 -8.77
C PHE A 4 -6.29 11.87 -7.61
N THR A 5 -5.09 11.46 -7.21
CA THR A 5 -4.91 10.44 -6.17
C THR A 5 -3.85 10.82 -5.15
N ILE A 6 -4.28 10.84 -3.88
CA ILE A 6 -3.41 10.97 -2.71
C ILE A 6 -3.61 9.71 -1.85
N GLY A 7 -2.52 9.00 -1.59
CA GLY A 7 -2.59 7.80 -0.77
C GLY A 7 -1.24 7.26 -0.37
N ASP A 8 -1.24 6.03 0.14
CA ASP A 8 -0.05 5.34 0.63
C ASP A 8 0.47 4.27 -0.35
N SER A 9 0.98 3.15 0.18
CA SER A 9 1.59 2.06 -0.58
C SER A 9 0.61 1.37 -1.51
N ILE A 10 -0.66 1.24 -1.09
CA ILE A 10 -1.68 0.57 -1.89
C ILE A 10 -1.99 1.41 -3.13
N SER A 11 -2.19 2.71 -2.95
CA SER A 11 -2.48 3.67 -4.03
C SER A 11 -1.29 3.88 -4.96
N GLN A 12 -0.07 3.70 -4.47
CA GLN A 12 1.14 3.75 -5.28
C GLN A 12 1.31 2.50 -6.18
N GLY A 13 0.73 1.36 -5.82
CA GLY A 13 1.01 0.08 -6.47
C GLY A 13 2.27 -0.60 -5.93
N TYR A 14 2.56 -0.41 -4.65
CA TYR A 14 3.64 -1.10 -3.94
C TYR A 14 3.30 -2.59 -3.80
N MET A 15 4.22 -3.47 -4.17
CA MET A 15 4.04 -4.93 -4.16
C MET A 15 5.37 -5.61 -3.79
N SER A 16 5.32 -6.66 -2.97
CA SER A 16 6.51 -7.47 -2.64
C SER A 16 7.71 -6.63 -2.16
N LEU A 17 7.46 -5.65 -1.28
CA LEU A 17 8.45 -4.68 -0.76
C LEU A 17 9.11 -3.73 -1.79
N SER A 18 8.48 -3.49 -2.94
CA SER A 18 8.96 -2.51 -3.92
C SER A 18 7.83 -1.80 -4.66
N ALA A 19 8.07 -0.56 -5.07
CA ALA A 19 7.20 0.14 -6.02
C ALA A 19 7.49 -0.36 -7.45
N ALA A 20 7.27 -1.65 -7.73
CA ALA A 20 7.71 -2.28 -8.99
C ALA A 20 6.64 -2.34 -10.09
N ARG A 21 5.35 -2.36 -9.72
CA ARG A 21 4.21 -2.51 -10.64
C ARG A 21 3.17 -1.41 -10.42
N THR A 22 3.64 -0.17 -10.44
CA THR A 22 2.78 1.01 -10.26
C THR A 22 1.72 1.08 -11.36
N ASP A 23 1.99 0.56 -12.56
CA ASP A 23 1.05 0.40 -13.68
C ASP A 23 -0.23 -0.38 -13.32
N LEU A 24 -0.18 -1.20 -12.28
CA LEU A 24 -1.27 -2.03 -11.80
C LEU A 24 -1.94 -1.51 -10.51
N SER A 25 -1.59 -0.31 -10.03
CA SER A 25 -2.27 0.26 -8.87
C SER A 25 -3.78 0.39 -9.13
N PHE A 26 -4.60 0.23 -8.09
CA PHE A 26 -6.05 0.31 -8.26
C PHE A 26 -6.50 1.66 -8.84
N SER A 27 -5.82 2.75 -8.51
CA SER A 27 -6.07 4.09 -9.06
C SER A 27 -5.82 4.16 -10.56
N ASN A 28 -4.79 3.47 -11.06
CA ASN A 28 -4.50 3.38 -12.49
C ASN A 28 -5.51 2.50 -13.22
N LEU A 29 -6.01 1.43 -12.58
CA LEU A 29 -7.11 0.63 -13.12
C LEU A 29 -8.40 1.46 -13.23
N ILE A 30 -8.72 2.28 -12.22
CA ILE A 30 -9.83 3.23 -12.28
C ILE A 30 -9.62 4.24 -13.41
N ALA A 31 -8.43 4.82 -13.53
CA ALA A 31 -8.13 5.81 -14.58
C ALA A 31 -8.36 5.23 -15.99
N ARG A 32 -7.91 3.98 -16.25
CA ARG A 32 -8.22 3.27 -17.50
C ARG A 32 -9.72 3.10 -17.70
N LYS A 33 -10.47 2.75 -16.64
CA LYS A 33 -11.92 2.56 -16.70
C LYS A 33 -12.68 3.86 -16.99
N LEU A 34 -12.16 5.00 -16.54
CA LEU A 34 -12.67 6.32 -16.91
C LEU A 34 -12.35 6.72 -18.36
N GLY A 35 -11.63 5.87 -19.10
CA GLY A 35 -11.22 6.09 -20.49
C GLY A 35 -10.05 7.07 -20.65
N LEU A 36 -9.29 7.32 -19.58
CA LEU A 36 -8.17 8.24 -19.60
C LEU A 36 -6.98 7.65 -20.37
N ASN A 37 -6.28 8.48 -21.15
CA ASN A 37 -4.98 8.12 -21.70
C ASN A 37 -3.96 8.16 -20.58
N ILE A 38 -3.60 6.99 -20.07
CA ILE A 38 -2.67 6.87 -18.95
C ILE A 38 -1.28 6.46 -19.41
N GLY A 39 -0.26 6.88 -18.66
CA GLY A 39 1.09 6.43 -18.95
C GLY A 39 2.11 6.85 -17.90
N TYR A 40 3.20 6.11 -17.89
CA TYR A 40 4.48 6.62 -17.42
C TYR A 40 5.14 7.32 -18.62
N CYS A 41 5.85 8.43 -18.39
CA CYS A 41 6.25 9.37 -19.44
C CYS A 41 7.31 8.82 -20.42
N GLN A 42 6.93 7.88 -21.30
CA GLN A 42 7.72 7.41 -22.46
C GLN A 42 6.92 7.54 -23.78
N SER A 43 6.33 8.70 -24.02
CA SER A 43 5.89 9.24 -25.34
C SER A 43 5.28 10.63 -25.08
N PRO A 44 5.19 11.57 -26.05
CA PRO A 44 5.09 12.99 -25.75
C PRO A 44 3.96 13.30 -24.75
N ILE A 45 4.34 13.92 -23.63
CA ILE A 45 3.53 14.18 -22.43
C ILE A 45 2.23 14.92 -22.73
N ASN A 46 2.17 15.61 -23.87
CA ASN A 46 1.08 16.46 -24.30
C ASN A 46 -0.26 15.74 -24.52
N ASN A 47 -0.31 14.40 -24.47
CA ASN A 47 -1.52 13.60 -24.69
C ASN A 47 -1.87 12.64 -23.54
N LEU A 48 -1.31 12.82 -22.33
CA LEU A 48 -1.66 12.00 -21.17
C LEU A 48 -2.64 12.73 -20.25
N ASP A 49 -3.73 12.06 -19.89
CA ASP A 49 -4.77 12.57 -18.99
C ASP A 49 -4.49 12.21 -17.51
N TYR A 50 -3.75 11.11 -17.28
CA TYR A 50 -3.39 10.63 -15.95
C TYR A 50 -1.99 9.99 -15.94
N THR A 51 -1.11 10.53 -15.10
CA THR A 51 0.29 10.14 -15.01
C THR A 51 0.62 9.58 -13.62
N TYR A 52 1.55 8.64 -13.59
CA TYR A 52 2.04 7.99 -12.38
C TYR A 52 3.54 7.70 -12.48
N PRO A 53 4.26 7.56 -11.34
CA PRO A 53 5.69 7.26 -11.36
C PRO A 53 5.96 5.81 -11.82
N PHE A 54 6.90 5.65 -12.76
CA PHE A 54 7.55 4.38 -13.07
C PHE A 54 8.88 4.23 -12.33
N TRP A 55 9.25 3.01 -11.96
CA TRP A 55 10.46 2.77 -11.20
C TRP A 55 11.30 1.69 -11.92
N PRO A 56 12.37 2.09 -12.62
CA PRO A 56 13.27 1.16 -13.32
C PRO A 56 13.97 0.16 -12.37
N GLU A 57 14.76 -0.75 -12.93
CA GLU A 57 15.59 -1.70 -12.16
C GLU A 57 14.82 -2.51 -11.10
N ASN A 58 13.62 -3.00 -11.46
CA ASN A 58 12.71 -3.75 -10.59
C ASN A 58 12.09 -2.92 -9.44
N GLY A 59 12.12 -1.60 -9.56
CA GLY A 59 11.45 -0.67 -8.66
C GLY A 59 12.29 -0.26 -7.46
N ILE A 60 11.86 0.80 -6.79
CA ILE A 60 12.54 1.34 -5.60
C ILE A 60 12.10 0.60 -4.33
N GLY A 61 13.07 0.09 -3.56
CA GLY A 61 12.84 -0.75 -2.38
C GLY A 61 13.66 -2.05 -2.41
N ILE A 62 13.09 -3.13 -1.85
CA ILE A 62 13.67 -4.48 -1.87
C ILE A 62 12.66 -5.37 -2.60
N ASN A 63 12.76 -5.48 -3.92
CA ASN A 63 11.79 -6.30 -4.67
C ASN A 63 12.04 -7.80 -4.41
N ILE A 64 11.32 -8.36 -3.44
CA ILE A 64 11.43 -9.77 -3.09
C ILE A 64 11.09 -10.63 -4.30
N GLU A 65 10.08 -10.25 -5.08
CA GLU A 65 9.68 -11.03 -6.25
C GLU A 65 10.80 -11.11 -7.29
N ALA A 66 11.46 -9.99 -7.60
CA ALA A 66 12.60 -9.98 -8.52
C ALA A 66 13.76 -10.85 -8.02
N ILE A 67 14.06 -10.79 -6.73
CA ILE A 67 15.06 -11.65 -6.09
C ILE A 67 14.68 -13.14 -6.25
N LEU A 68 13.45 -13.51 -5.90
CA LEU A 68 12.99 -14.90 -6.00
C LEU A 68 12.95 -15.38 -7.46
N ARG A 69 12.53 -14.53 -8.40
CA ARG A 69 12.53 -14.84 -9.84
C ARG A 69 13.94 -15.05 -10.35
N ARG A 70 14.90 -14.22 -9.95
CA ARG A 70 16.31 -14.37 -10.31
C ARG A 70 16.88 -15.70 -9.82
N LEU A 71 16.59 -16.06 -8.58
CA LEU A 71 17.02 -17.33 -7.99
C LEU A 71 16.35 -18.52 -8.67
N ASN A 72 15.03 -18.44 -8.95
CA ASN A 72 14.32 -19.48 -9.69
C ASN A 72 14.85 -19.64 -11.13
N GLN A 73 15.25 -18.55 -11.78
CA GLN A 73 15.86 -18.58 -13.11
C GLN A 73 17.23 -19.27 -13.09
N ARG A 74 18.05 -19.03 -12.06
CA ARG A 74 19.41 -19.59 -11.98
C ARG A 74 19.44 -21.03 -11.49
N TYR A 75 18.63 -21.39 -10.50
CA TYR A 75 18.69 -22.69 -9.82
C TYR A 75 17.47 -23.59 -10.07
N GLY A 76 16.43 -23.09 -10.74
CA GLY A 76 15.18 -23.82 -10.93
C GLY A 76 14.41 -24.00 -9.62
N SER A 77 13.65 -25.09 -9.52
CA SER A 77 12.76 -25.37 -8.39
C SER A 77 13.46 -25.81 -7.10
N ASN A 78 14.76 -26.12 -7.13
CA ASN A 78 15.50 -26.61 -5.96
C ASN A 78 16.99 -26.23 -6.03
N ILE A 79 17.47 -25.57 -4.97
CA ILE A 79 18.88 -25.17 -4.80
C ILE A 79 19.64 -26.30 -4.08
N LYS A 80 20.63 -26.91 -4.74
CA LYS A 80 21.31 -28.14 -4.29
C LYS A 80 22.77 -27.90 -3.89
N GLY A 81 23.16 -28.49 -2.76
CA GLY A 81 24.57 -28.64 -2.36
C GLY A 81 25.34 -27.32 -2.37
N LEU A 82 26.37 -27.24 -3.22
CA LEU A 82 27.26 -26.09 -3.33
C LEU A 82 26.62 -24.87 -4.02
N GLU A 83 25.46 -25.02 -4.67
CA GLU A 83 24.74 -23.90 -5.28
C GLU A 83 24.37 -22.83 -4.24
N TRP A 84 24.11 -23.25 -3.00
CA TRP A 84 23.84 -22.36 -1.85
C TRP A 84 24.96 -21.35 -1.59
N LEU A 85 26.21 -21.66 -1.95
CA LEU A 85 27.34 -20.74 -1.78
C LEU A 85 27.23 -19.49 -2.67
N THR A 86 26.41 -19.55 -3.72
CA THR A 86 26.25 -18.45 -4.69
C THR A 86 24.91 -17.73 -4.56
N VAL A 87 23.99 -18.20 -3.72
CA VAL A 87 22.65 -17.60 -3.53
C VAL A 87 22.74 -16.17 -3.03
N LEU A 88 23.60 -15.90 -2.05
CA LEU A 88 23.77 -14.54 -1.52
C LEU A 88 24.33 -13.57 -2.58
N GLN A 89 25.17 -14.06 -3.49
CA GLN A 89 25.71 -13.25 -4.59
C GLN A 89 24.61 -12.87 -5.58
N GLU A 90 23.69 -13.78 -5.89
CA GLU A 90 22.55 -13.47 -6.74
C GLU A 90 21.58 -12.48 -6.11
N ILE A 91 21.27 -12.67 -4.82
CA ILE A 91 20.45 -11.71 -4.07
C ILE A 91 21.12 -10.34 -4.10
N ASN A 92 22.42 -10.28 -3.82
CA ASN A 92 23.18 -9.03 -3.86
C ASN A 92 23.15 -8.40 -5.25
N SER A 93 23.30 -9.17 -6.33
CA SER A 93 23.30 -8.62 -7.69
C SER A 93 22.00 -7.91 -8.07
N VAL A 94 20.85 -8.38 -7.57
CA VAL A 94 19.55 -7.72 -7.79
C VAL A 94 19.46 -6.43 -6.97
N LEU A 95 19.93 -6.47 -5.72
CA LEU A 95 19.93 -5.31 -4.83
C LEU A 95 20.90 -4.22 -5.32
N ASP A 96 22.12 -4.60 -5.71
CA ASP A 96 23.17 -3.72 -6.22
C ASP A 96 22.69 -2.96 -7.46
N ALA A 97 22.01 -3.63 -8.40
CA ALA A 97 21.50 -2.97 -9.62
C ALA A 97 20.50 -1.85 -9.28
N SER A 98 19.58 -2.11 -8.35
CA SER A 98 18.65 -1.12 -7.84
C SER A 98 19.37 0.00 -7.06
N GLU A 99 20.30 -0.36 -6.17
CA GLU A 99 21.08 0.60 -5.40
C GLU A 99 21.86 1.54 -6.32
N ASP A 100 22.66 1.01 -7.24
CA ASP A 100 23.46 1.79 -8.18
C ASP A 100 22.59 2.77 -8.98
N TYR A 101 21.44 2.31 -9.46
CA TYR A 101 20.52 3.16 -10.23
C TYR A 101 19.95 4.32 -9.39
N TYR A 102 19.46 4.04 -8.18
CA TYR A 102 18.80 5.03 -7.34
C TYR A 102 19.74 5.87 -6.49
N GLU A 103 21.00 5.47 -6.32
CA GLU A 103 21.99 6.21 -5.57
C GLU A 103 22.91 7.03 -6.46
N ARG A 104 23.34 6.45 -7.57
CA ARG A 104 24.42 6.98 -8.43
C ARG A 104 23.98 7.22 -9.87
N GLY A 105 22.99 6.46 -10.36
CA GLY A 105 22.49 6.47 -11.74
C GLY A 105 21.32 7.42 -12.02
N GLY A 106 20.49 7.07 -13.01
CA GLY A 106 19.38 7.90 -13.49
C GLY A 106 18.26 8.12 -12.46
N GLY A 107 18.15 7.26 -11.45
CA GLY A 107 17.21 7.39 -10.35
C GLY A 107 17.73 8.24 -9.18
N ALA A 108 18.99 8.70 -9.24
CA ALA A 108 19.62 9.41 -8.14
C ALA A 108 18.85 10.66 -7.71
N HIS A 109 18.92 11.01 -6.43
CA HIS A 109 18.13 12.10 -5.85
C HIS A 109 18.38 13.47 -6.50
N TYR A 110 19.56 13.68 -7.09
CA TYR A 110 19.97 14.90 -7.81
C TYR A 110 19.66 14.88 -9.32
N GLN A 111 19.25 13.73 -9.88
CA GLN A 111 18.87 13.63 -11.30
C GLN A 111 17.39 13.96 -11.48
N GLN A 112 17.02 14.72 -12.50
CA GLN A 112 15.59 14.93 -12.77
C GLN A 112 14.95 13.64 -13.28
N TYR A 113 13.69 13.43 -12.94
CA TYR A 113 12.93 12.28 -13.41
C TYR A 113 12.73 12.37 -14.94
N GLU A 114 13.07 11.30 -15.67
CA GLU A 114 12.98 11.24 -17.15
C GLU A 114 13.57 12.48 -17.84
N ASN A 115 14.78 12.89 -17.42
CA ASN A 115 15.50 14.06 -17.93
C ASN A 115 14.74 15.40 -17.82
N GLY A 116 13.86 15.53 -16.81
CA GLY A 116 13.15 16.78 -16.51
C GLY A 116 11.89 17.01 -17.32
N ASN A 117 11.44 16.03 -18.11
CA ASN A 117 10.21 16.15 -18.88
C ASN A 117 8.95 16.11 -18.01
N VAL A 118 9.03 15.58 -16.78
CA VAL A 118 7.88 15.42 -15.89
C VAL A 118 7.85 16.54 -14.85
N GLU A 119 6.82 17.38 -14.89
CA GLU A 119 6.58 18.43 -13.89
C GLU A 119 5.94 17.86 -12.60
N TYR A 120 4.93 17.01 -12.75
CA TYR A 120 4.14 16.41 -11.66
C TYR A 120 3.50 15.08 -12.10
N PHE A 121 2.89 14.38 -11.15
CA PHE A 121 2.06 13.20 -11.38
C PHE A 121 0.61 13.44 -10.93
N ASN A 122 -0.35 12.73 -11.51
CA ASN A 122 -1.74 12.71 -11.01
C ASN A 122 -1.91 11.74 -9.83
N ASN A 123 -1.12 10.67 -9.81
CA ASN A 123 -0.96 9.81 -8.65
C ASN A 123 0.25 10.24 -7.83
N ILE A 124 0.03 10.94 -6.73
CA ILE A 124 1.08 11.40 -5.82
C ILE A 124 1.20 10.54 -4.56
N SER A 125 0.77 9.29 -4.65
CA SER A 125 0.83 8.35 -3.54
C SER A 125 2.27 7.89 -3.25
N ILE A 126 2.60 7.78 -1.97
CA ILE A 126 3.92 7.38 -1.50
C ILE A 126 3.74 6.30 -0.42
N PHE A 127 4.39 5.14 -0.62
CA PHE A 127 4.32 4.05 0.36
C PHE A 127 4.65 4.51 1.77
N GLY A 128 3.99 3.99 2.81
CA GLY A 128 4.29 4.35 4.20
C GLY A 128 3.87 5.76 4.65
N MET A 129 3.19 6.54 3.80
CA MET A 129 2.62 7.83 4.21
C MET A 129 1.60 7.68 5.33
N ARG A 130 1.74 8.54 6.34
CA ARG A 130 0.73 8.79 7.37
C ARG A 130 -0.15 9.97 6.93
N ILE A 131 -1.33 10.08 7.52
CA ILE A 131 -2.26 11.21 7.34
C ILE A 131 -1.53 12.57 7.38
N SER A 132 -0.72 12.83 8.41
CA SER A 132 -0.02 14.10 8.57
C SER A 132 1.07 14.37 7.54
N ASP A 133 1.58 13.36 6.84
CA ASP A 133 2.51 13.57 5.73
C ASP A 133 1.85 14.35 4.57
N ALA A 134 0.51 14.32 4.45
CA ALA A 134 -0.22 15.03 3.41
C ALA A 134 -0.02 16.56 3.45
N TRP A 135 0.31 17.13 4.62
CA TRP A 135 0.58 18.56 4.81
C TRP A 135 1.94 18.87 5.45
N LEU A 136 2.70 17.86 5.87
CA LEU A 136 4.03 18.07 6.49
C LEU A 136 5.17 17.66 5.56
N LEU A 137 4.99 16.66 4.70
CA LEU A 137 6.08 16.12 3.89
C LEU A 137 6.34 17.01 2.68
N THR A 138 7.58 17.45 2.52
CA THR A 138 8.01 18.26 1.37
C THR A 138 9.26 17.68 0.71
N PRO A 139 9.51 17.99 -0.58
CA PRO A 139 10.77 17.69 -1.26
C PRO A 139 11.99 18.19 -0.49
N LYS A 140 11.89 19.34 0.18
CA LYS A 140 12.93 19.90 1.04
C LYS A 140 13.31 18.96 2.19
N ILE A 141 12.33 18.46 2.92
CA ILE A 141 12.55 17.47 4.00
C ILE A 141 13.20 16.23 3.41
N CYS A 142 12.65 15.72 2.30
CA CYS A 142 13.16 14.51 1.66
C CYS A 142 14.64 14.64 1.24
N GLN A 143 15.00 15.74 0.59
CA GLN A 143 16.38 15.94 0.15
C GLN A 143 17.35 16.16 1.33
N SER A 144 16.89 16.80 2.41
CA SER A 144 17.67 16.93 3.64
C SER A 144 17.99 15.55 4.23
N GLU A 145 17.01 14.66 4.29
CA GLU A 145 17.16 13.32 4.86
C GLU A 145 18.03 12.40 4.01
N ILE A 146 17.97 12.52 2.68
CA ILE A 146 18.84 11.75 1.78
C ILE A 146 20.31 12.18 1.90
N LYS A 147 20.58 13.48 2.08
CA LYS A 147 21.96 14.01 2.15
C LYS A 147 22.68 13.67 3.46
N THR A 148 21.95 13.42 4.54
CA THR A 148 22.53 13.15 5.87
C THR A 148 22.97 11.69 6.04
N GLY A 149 22.77 10.82 5.05
CA GLY A 149 23.25 9.44 5.12
C GLY A 149 23.66 8.86 3.76
N SER A 150 24.77 8.15 3.78
CA SER A 150 25.14 7.17 2.77
C SER A 150 25.73 5.97 3.52
N ARG A 151 25.09 4.83 3.40
CA ARG A 151 25.56 3.52 3.85
C ARG A 151 25.33 2.55 2.70
N ASP A 152 26.36 2.39 1.90
CA ASP A 152 26.52 1.20 1.06
C ASP A 152 26.66 -0.03 1.98
N GLY A 153 25.97 -1.11 1.66
CA GLY A 153 25.93 -2.31 2.49
C GLY A 153 25.58 -3.56 1.71
N PHE A 154 26.31 -4.64 1.98
CA PHE A 154 25.98 -5.97 1.47
C PHE A 154 24.58 -6.38 1.98
N LEU A 155 23.68 -6.78 1.06
CA LEU A 155 22.27 -7.11 1.32
C LEU A 155 21.40 -5.95 1.87
N SER A 156 21.71 -4.70 1.53
CA SER A 156 20.78 -3.57 1.66
C SER A 156 20.18 -3.17 0.31
N GLY A 157 18.93 -2.71 0.32
CA GLY A 157 18.38 -1.96 -0.81
C GLY A 157 18.80 -0.48 -0.71
N SER A 158 18.41 0.32 -1.71
CA SER A 158 18.80 1.73 -1.78
C SER A 158 18.52 2.50 -0.49
N ASP A 159 19.49 3.28 -0.06
CA ASP A 159 19.45 3.98 1.20
C ASP A 159 18.38 5.08 1.18
N TYR A 160 17.65 5.25 2.28
CA TYR A 160 16.57 6.26 2.38
C TYR A 160 15.53 6.18 1.24
N PHE A 161 15.26 4.98 0.71
CA PHE A 161 14.36 4.74 -0.42
C PHE A 161 12.99 5.41 -0.28
N TRP A 162 12.45 5.53 0.95
CA TRP A 162 11.21 6.29 1.22
C TRP A 162 11.31 7.77 0.85
N TYR A 163 12.34 8.47 1.34
CA TYR A 163 12.55 9.87 1.02
C TYR A 163 12.92 10.09 -0.44
N ARG A 164 13.68 9.16 -1.05
CA ARG A 164 13.97 9.22 -2.50
C ARG A 164 12.68 9.13 -3.31
N THR A 165 11.80 8.20 -2.93
CA THR A 165 10.48 8.04 -3.55
C THR A 165 9.65 9.30 -3.39
N ALA A 166 9.49 9.78 -2.16
CA ALA A 166 8.73 10.99 -1.86
C ALA A 166 9.25 12.21 -2.62
N LEU A 167 10.57 12.39 -2.71
CA LEU A 167 11.19 13.47 -3.48
C LEU A 167 10.80 13.41 -4.96
N LYS A 168 10.90 12.24 -5.59
CA LYS A 168 10.58 12.10 -7.02
C LYS A 168 9.09 12.18 -7.30
N VAL A 169 8.23 11.75 -6.38
CA VAL A 169 6.77 11.87 -6.54
C VAL A 169 6.33 13.33 -6.39
N LEU A 170 6.83 14.03 -5.36
CA LEU A 170 6.41 15.41 -5.07
C LEU A 170 7.13 16.47 -5.90
N ASN A 171 8.29 16.16 -6.47
CA ASN A 171 9.06 17.09 -7.29
C ASN A 171 9.92 16.34 -8.33
N PRO A 172 9.30 15.67 -9.32
CA PRO A 172 10.03 14.89 -10.33
C PRO A 172 11.00 15.76 -11.14
N SER A 173 10.65 17.03 -11.39
CA SER A 173 11.48 18.01 -12.09
C SER A 173 12.62 18.58 -11.22
N LEU A 174 12.65 18.30 -9.91
CA LEU A 174 13.57 18.92 -8.94
C LEU A 174 13.57 20.47 -8.99
N SER A 175 12.47 21.06 -9.42
CA SER A 175 12.32 22.52 -9.52
C SER A 175 12.29 23.15 -8.13
N LEU A 176 12.99 24.29 -7.97
CA LEU A 176 12.97 25.06 -6.73
C LEU A 176 11.57 25.58 -6.38
N VAL A 177 10.71 25.77 -7.39
CA VAL A 177 9.33 26.25 -7.21
C VAL A 177 8.46 25.21 -6.49
N HIS A 178 8.71 23.91 -6.70
CA HIS A 178 7.94 22.84 -6.09
C HIS A 178 8.56 22.30 -4.80
N TYR A 179 9.69 22.86 -4.36
CA TYR A 179 10.52 22.28 -3.30
C TYR A 179 9.85 22.26 -1.91
N GLN A 180 8.81 23.08 -1.73
CA GLN A 180 7.99 23.14 -0.51
C GLN A 180 6.61 22.53 -0.69
N LYS A 181 6.26 22.01 -1.87
CA LYS A 181 4.93 21.46 -2.12
C LYS A 181 4.75 20.14 -1.38
N THR A 182 3.72 20.11 -0.55
CA THR A 182 3.14 18.91 0.05
C THR A 182 2.15 18.26 -0.93
N PRO A 183 1.66 17.05 -0.64
CA PRO A 183 0.56 16.46 -1.38
C PRO A 183 -0.68 17.36 -1.52
N LEU A 184 -1.07 18.05 -0.44
CA LEU A 184 -2.21 18.97 -0.49
C LEU A 184 -1.91 20.26 -1.27
N ASP A 185 -0.65 20.73 -1.31
CA ASP A 185 -0.27 21.86 -2.16
C ASP A 185 -0.29 21.52 -3.66
N TRP A 186 -0.17 20.23 -4.02
CA TRP A 186 -0.41 19.77 -5.39
C TRP A 186 -1.89 19.70 -5.71
N LEU A 187 -2.73 19.21 -4.78
CA LEU A 187 -4.18 19.26 -4.92
C LEU A 187 -4.66 20.70 -5.13
N GLU A 188 -4.17 21.64 -4.32
CA GLU A 188 -4.50 23.06 -4.44
C GLU A 188 -4.07 23.63 -5.80
N TYR A 189 -2.86 23.28 -6.26
CA TYR A 189 -2.34 23.69 -7.55
C TYR A 189 -3.26 23.28 -8.72
N HIS A 190 -3.69 22.01 -8.76
CA HIS A 190 -4.58 21.51 -9.81
C HIS A 190 -6.00 22.06 -9.69
N SER A 191 -6.52 22.14 -8.47
CA SER A 191 -7.87 22.66 -8.19
C SER A 191 -8.02 24.11 -8.66
N LYS A 192 -6.98 24.94 -8.49
CA LYS A 192 -6.98 26.35 -8.96
C LYS A 192 -6.81 26.52 -10.46
N ARG A 193 -6.07 25.62 -11.13
CA ARG A 193 -5.70 25.79 -12.54
C ARG A 193 -6.69 25.16 -13.51
N GLU A 194 -7.12 23.94 -13.21
CA GLU A 194 -7.93 23.13 -14.12
C GLU A 194 -9.18 22.54 -13.47
N GLY A 195 -9.22 22.49 -12.13
CA GLY A 195 -10.27 21.81 -11.37
C GLY A 195 -10.05 20.30 -11.29
N VAL A 196 -10.44 19.70 -10.18
CA VAL A 196 -10.38 18.25 -9.91
C VAL A 196 -11.81 17.72 -9.77
N GLU A 197 -12.22 16.86 -10.69
CA GLU A 197 -13.57 16.27 -10.68
C GLU A 197 -13.70 15.16 -9.63
N ASN A 198 -12.72 14.27 -9.56
CA ASN A 198 -12.71 13.13 -8.65
C ASN A 198 -11.35 13.04 -7.93
N LEU A 199 -11.39 12.98 -6.59
CA LEU A 199 -10.23 12.78 -5.74
C LEU A 199 -10.35 11.42 -5.03
N VAL A 200 -9.36 10.56 -5.21
CA VAL A 200 -9.15 9.40 -4.32
C VAL A 200 -8.22 9.86 -3.20
N LEU A 201 -8.71 9.84 -1.97
CA LEU A 201 -7.94 10.19 -0.77
C LEU A 201 -7.98 9.02 0.21
N TRP A 202 -6.92 8.22 0.24
CA TRP A 202 -6.85 7.04 1.08
C TRP A 202 -5.54 6.94 1.86
N LEU A 203 -5.59 7.47 3.09
CA LEU A 203 -4.51 7.47 4.07
C LEU A 203 -5.05 6.98 5.42
N GLY A 204 -4.18 6.35 6.21
CA GLY A 204 -4.49 5.95 7.59
C GLY A 204 -4.12 4.51 7.94
N ALA A 205 -3.84 3.63 6.97
CA ALA A 205 -3.41 2.26 7.27
C ALA A 205 -2.09 2.23 8.07
N ASN A 206 -1.18 3.16 7.78
CA ASN A 206 0.10 3.32 8.49
C ASN A 206 -0.04 3.78 9.96
N HIS A 207 -1.26 4.12 10.41
CA HIS A 207 -1.56 4.40 11.81
C HIS A 207 -1.74 3.13 12.66
N ALA A 208 -1.78 1.95 12.04
CA ALA A 208 -1.85 0.68 12.76
C ALA A 208 -0.97 -0.42 12.15
N LEU A 209 -0.60 -0.32 10.86
CA LEU A 209 0.14 -1.36 10.14
C LEU A 209 1.48 -1.71 10.80
N GLY A 210 2.16 -0.72 11.39
CA GLY A 210 3.44 -0.96 12.07
C GLY A 210 3.33 -1.93 13.24
N THR A 211 2.15 -2.16 13.83
CA THR A 211 1.94 -3.14 14.91
C THR A 211 2.17 -4.58 14.47
N VAL A 212 1.75 -4.92 13.25
CA VAL A 212 1.88 -6.28 12.69
C VAL A 212 3.20 -6.50 11.98
N ILE A 213 3.84 -5.41 11.50
CA ILE A 213 5.20 -5.43 10.98
C ILE A 213 6.22 -5.67 12.09
N SER A 214 6.02 -5.08 13.28
CA SER A 214 6.99 -5.20 14.38
C SER A 214 6.60 -6.18 15.48
N LEU A 215 5.38 -6.73 15.41
CA LEU A 215 4.76 -7.56 16.44
C LEU A 215 4.84 -6.91 17.83
N SER A 216 4.56 -5.61 17.89
CA SER A 216 4.57 -4.83 19.14
C SER A 216 3.63 -3.64 19.04
N VAL A 217 3.01 -3.23 20.16
CA VAL A 217 2.14 -2.05 20.21
C VAL A 217 2.88 -0.89 20.90
N ASN A 218 2.97 0.25 20.21
CA ASN A 218 3.41 1.53 20.74
C ASN A 218 2.38 2.60 20.34
N GLN A 219 1.41 2.81 21.23
CA GLN A 219 0.27 3.69 20.96
C GLN A 219 0.58 5.16 21.24
N THR A 220 0.00 6.07 20.47
CA THR A 220 -0.03 7.49 20.83
C THR A 220 -0.80 7.70 22.15
N PRO A 221 -0.42 8.67 22.99
CA PRO A 221 -0.97 8.79 24.35
C PRO A 221 -2.22 9.69 24.47
N ASP A 222 -3.02 9.87 23.41
CA ASP A 222 -4.14 10.82 23.35
C ASP A 222 -3.69 12.28 23.54
N LEU A 223 -2.95 12.79 22.56
CA LEU A 223 -2.37 14.12 22.55
C LEU A 223 -3.38 15.18 22.07
N PRO A 224 -3.60 16.27 22.82
CA PRO A 224 -4.64 17.25 22.52
C PRO A 224 -4.39 18.12 21.29
N ASN A 225 -3.15 18.19 20.78
CA ASN A 225 -2.77 18.94 19.58
C ASN A 225 -1.76 18.12 18.78
N ILE A 226 -2.15 16.88 18.46
CA ILE A 226 -1.27 15.99 17.68
C ILE A 226 -1.07 16.58 16.29
N GLU A 227 -2.12 17.11 15.66
CA GLU A 227 -2.19 17.69 14.31
C GLU A 227 -1.16 18.81 14.08
N GLY A 228 -0.89 19.64 15.08
CA GLY A 228 0.11 20.71 15.03
C GLY A 228 1.55 20.26 15.30
N MET A 229 1.79 18.98 15.62
CA MET A 229 3.15 18.51 15.93
C MET A 229 4.06 18.57 14.69
N PRO A 230 5.32 19.05 14.81
CA PRO A 230 6.26 19.10 13.68
C PRO A 230 6.67 17.71 13.16
N TYR A 231 7.04 17.65 11.87
CA TYR A 231 7.43 16.42 11.18
C TYR A 231 8.46 15.56 11.94
N TYR A 232 9.60 16.13 12.33
CA TYR A 232 10.67 15.39 12.99
C TYR A 232 10.31 14.95 14.42
N GLU A 233 9.53 15.77 15.14
CA GLU A 233 9.08 15.40 16.48
C GLU A 233 8.22 14.13 16.43
N ARG A 234 7.28 14.07 15.47
CA ARG A 234 6.41 12.90 15.26
C ARG A 234 7.21 11.63 14.93
N ARG A 235 8.16 11.73 13.98
CA ARG A 235 8.98 10.59 13.55
C ARG A 235 9.82 10.01 14.71
N ASN A 236 10.35 10.86 15.58
CA ASN A 236 11.19 10.42 16.70
C ASN A 236 10.44 9.60 17.77
N LYS A 237 9.11 9.69 17.84
CA LYS A 237 8.29 8.97 18.84
C LYS A 237 8.10 7.49 18.51
N LYS A 238 8.30 7.09 17.25
CA LYS A 238 8.18 5.70 16.77
C LYS A 238 6.84 5.03 17.11
N TRP A 239 5.76 5.81 17.21
CA TRP A 239 4.40 5.27 17.36
C TRP A 239 4.05 4.42 16.15
N ASN A 240 3.33 3.33 16.39
CA ASN A 240 2.86 2.41 15.36
C ASN A 240 1.39 2.03 15.52
N LEU A 241 0.72 2.55 16.56
CA LEU A 241 -0.72 2.52 16.74
C LEU A 241 -1.19 3.91 17.16
N TRP A 242 -2.25 4.44 16.56
CA TRP A 242 -2.84 5.69 17.05
C TRP A 242 -3.93 5.40 18.07
N HIS A 243 -4.05 6.26 19.06
CA HIS A 243 -5.25 6.36 19.88
C HIS A 243 -6.40 6.88 18.99
N PRO A 244 -7.64 6.38 19.15
CA PRO A 244 -8.78 6.84 18.34
C PRO A 244 -9.00 8.35 18.34
N ASN A 245 -8.79 9.03 19.47
CA ASN A 245 -8.91 10.49 19.54
C ASN A 245 -7.81 11.21 18.75
N ASP A 246 -6.59 10.68 18.74
CA ASP A 246 -5.48 11.24 17.97
C ASP A 246 -5.71 11.06 16.47
N PHE A 247 -6.17 9.87 16.07
CA PHE A 247 -6.58 9.61 14.70
C PHE A 247 -7.69 10.57 14.28
N LYS A 248 -8.70 10.78 15.14
CA LYS A 248 -9.81 11.71 14.88
C LYS A 248 -9.31 13.12 14.56
N ARG A 249 -8.47 13.69 15.43
CA ARG A 249 -7.91 15.04 15.24
C ARG A 249 -7.16 15.16 13.93
N GLU A 250 -6.30 14.19 13.60
CA GLU A 250 -5.55 14.22 12.35
C GLU A 250 -6.42 14.02 11.10
N TYR A 251 -7.44 13.16 11.18
CA TYR A 251 -8.33 12.89 10.04
C TYR A 251 -9.28 14.07 9.80
N GLU A 252 -9.79 14.71 10.85
CA GLU A 252 -10.56 15.95 10.74
C GLU A 252 -9.69 17.07 10.13
N GLU A 253 -8.44 17.21 10.58
CA GLU A 253 -7.49 18.17 10.00
C GLU A 253 -7.19 17.87 8.51
N LEU A 254 -7.01 16.60 8.15
CA LEU A 254 -6.84 16.18 6.75
C LEU A 254 -8.01 16.65 5.89
N ILE A 255 -9.25 16.42 6.34
CA ILE A 255 -10.45 16.79 5.58
C ILE A 255 -10.57 18.32 5.49
N ASN A 256 -10.33 19.05 6.59
CA ASN A 256 -10.36 20.51 6.59
C ASN A 256 -9.38 21.10 5.56
N ARG A 257 -8.12 20.65 5.58
CA ARG A 257 -7.10 21.11 4.63
C ARG A 257 -7.38 20.67 3.20
N THR A 258 -7.98 19.48 3.01
CA THR A 258 -8.38 19.00 1.69
C THR A 258 -9.46 19.90 1.08
N VAL A 259 -10.47 20.27 1.88
CA VAL A 259 -11.52 21.21 1.46
C VAL A 259 -10.94 22.58 1.12
N GLU A 260 -10.02 23.09 1.95
CA GLU A 260 -9.32 24.35 1.68
C GLU A 260 -8.52 24.29 0.37
N ALA A 261 -7.77 23.20 0.15
CA ALA A 261 -6.98 23.00 -1.06
C ALA A 261 -7.87 22.95 -2.32
N ILE A 262 -9.02 22.28 -2.27
CA ILE A 262 -9.98 22.25 -3.37
C ILE A 262 -10.56 23.64 -3.64
N GLY A 263 -10.95 24.37 -2.58
CA GLY A 263 -11.45 25.75 -2.67
C GLY A 263 -12.62 25.89 -3.65
N ASN A 264 -12.52 26.85 -4.60
CA ASN A 264 -13.52 27.01 -5.66
C ASN A 264 -13.36 26.00 -6.81
N ASN A 265 -12.27 25.22 -6.84
CA ASN A 265 -12.04 24.14 -7.78
C ASN A 265 -12.27 24.51 -9.26
N ASN A 266 -11.83 25.71 -9.66
CA ASN A 266 -12.08 26.29 -10.98
C ASN A 266 -13.56 26.26 -11.41
N GLY A 267 -14.48 26.45 -10.45
CA GLY A 267 -15.93 26.43 -10.66
C GLY A 267 -16.56 25.04 -10.80
N GLN A 268 -15.81 23.96 -10.58
CA GLN A 268 -16.28 22.57 -10.75
C GLN A 268 -16.62 21.91 -9.41
N HIS A 269 -17.58 20.99 -9.42
CA HIS A 269 -17.87 20.15 -8.27
C HIS A 269 -16.81 19.06 -8.11
N CYS A 270 -16.34 18.82 -6.87
CA CYS A 270 -15.37 17.76 -6.56
C CYS A 270 -16.02 16.62 -5.77
N ARG A 271 -15.84 15.38 -6.23
CA ARG A 271 -16.19 14.17 -5.46
C ARG A 271 -14.93 13.61 -4.81
N ILE A 272 -14.96 13.39 -3.50
CA ILE A 272 -13.83 12.82 -2.75
C ILE A 272 -14.20 11.44 -2.26
N PHE A 273 -13.46 10.42 -2.70
CA PHE A 273 -13.63 9.03 -2.31
C PHE A 273 -12.67 8.70 -1.17
N LEU A 274 -13.24 8.46 0.02
CA LEU A 274 -12.55 8.08 1.24
C LEU A 274 -12.80 6.59 1.51
N ALA A 275 -11.75 5.81 1.66
CA ALA A 275 -11.88 4.39 1.98
C ALA A 275 -11.65 4.10 3.47
N THR A 276 -12.39 3.14 4.01
CA THR A 276 -12.16 2.62 5.36
C THR A 276 -10.80 1.93 5.46
N ILE A 277 -10.20 1.96 6.65
CA ILE A 277 -8.88 1.40 6.94
C ILE A 277 -8.99 -0.13 7.13
N PRO A 278 -8.26 -0.93 6.33
CA PRO A 278 -8.28 -2.39 6.47
C PRO A 278 -7.83 -2.86 7.86
N ILE A 279 -8.45 -3.92 8.38
CA ILE A 279 -8.02 -4.56 9.62
C ILE A 279 -6.66 -5.23 9.39
N VAL A 280 -5.58 -4.64 9.89
CA VAL A 280 -4.19 -5.06 9.59
C VAL A 280 -3.85 -6.46 10.13
N THR A 281 -4.55 -6.95 11.16
CA THR A 281 -4.32 -8.27 11.73
C THR A 281 -4.81 -9.41 10.82
N ILE A 282 -5.60 -9.12 9.77
CA ILE A 282 -6.01 -10.14 8.79
C ILE A 282 -4.91 -10.45 7.77
N ALA A 283 -3.96 -9.53 7.58
CA ALA A 283 -2.88 -9.65 6.61
C ALA A 283 -2.10 -10.98 6.80
N PRO A 284 -1.76 -11.69 5.72
CA PRO A 284 -1.10 -12.99 5.81
C PRO A 284 0.37 -12.93 6.25
N LEU A 285 0.98 -11.75 6.35
CA LEU A 285 2.29 -11.56 6.98
C LEU A 285 2.33 -12.22 8.37
N ILE A 286 1.26 -12.07 9.14
CA ILE A 286 1.09 -12.71 10.44
C ILE A 286 0.08 -13.85 10.33
N ARG A 287 0.38 -15.00 10.94
CA ARG A 287 -0.56 -16.11 11.10
C ARG A 287 -1.00 -16.26 12.55
N GLY A 288 -2.19 -16.81 12.75
CA GLY A 288 -2.69 -17.17 14.06
C GLY A 288 -2.21 -18.57 14.47
N VAL A 289 -1.71 -18.72 15.69
CA VAL A 289 -1.25 -19.99 16.29
C VAL A 289 -1.82 -20.18 17.70
N GLY A 290 -1.87 -21.42 18.16
CA GLY A 290 -2.45 -21.80 19.45
C GLY A 290 -3.99 -21.91 19.44
N GLU A 291 -4.59 -21.79 20.62
CA GLU A 291 -6.04 -21.86 20.83
C GLU A 291 -6.80 -20.81 20.00
N LYS A 292 -7.98 -21.19 19.50
CA LYS A 292 -8.88 -20.31 18.77
C LYS A 292 -9.99 -19.79 19.69
N TYR A 293 -10.33 -18.52 19.53
CA TYR A 293 -11.43 -17.88 20.24
C TYR A 293 -12.40 -17.30 19.22
N ASN A 294 -13.70 -17.55 19.40
CA ASN A 294 -14.72 -16.82 18.68
C ASN A 294 -15.18 -15.65 19.55
N ILE A 295 -15.12 -14.45 18.98
CA ILE A 295 -15.34 -13.20 19.71
C ILE A 295 -16.36 -12.38 18.94
N GLU A 296 -17.46 -12.04 19.61
CA GLU A 296 -18.41 -11.04 19.11
C GLU A 296 -17.76 -9.66 19.15
N VAL A 297 -17.74 -8.98 18.02
CA VAL A 297 -17.31 -7.61 17.88
C VAL A 297 -18.43 -6.78 17.28
N THR A 298 -18.43 -5.48 17.59
CA THR A 298 -19.25 -4.51 16.87
C THR A 298 -18.40 -3.86 15.80
N ASP A 299 -18.80 -3.97 14.54
CA ASP A 299 -18.12 -3.35 13.41
C ASP A 299 -18.33 -1.82 13.38
N HIS A 300 -17.78 -1.14 12.36
CA HIS A 300 -17.92 0.31 12.20
C HIS A 300 -19.29 0.76 11.67
N MET A 301 -20.19 -0.18 11.39
CA MET A 301 -21.58 0.03 10.99
C MET A 301 -22.57 -0.39 12.09
N ASP A 302 -22.08 -0.56 13.32
CA ASP A 302 -22.82 -0.97 14.51
C ASP A 302 -23.49 -2.37 14.43
N GLN A 303 -22.97 -3.24 13.57
CA GLN A 303 -23.40 -4.63 13.48
C GLN A 303 -22.58 -5.53 14.40
N LYS A 304 -23.26 -6.45 15.07
CA LYS A 304 -22.61 -7.50 15.88
C LYS A 304 -22.24 -8.68 14.98
N ILE A 305 -20.95 -8.99 14.94
CA ILE A 305 -20.40 -10.05 14.09
C ILE A 305 -19.44 -10.89 14.93
N GLU A 306 -19.52 -12.20 14.79
CA GLU A 306 -18.57 -13.12 15.42
C GLU A 306 -17.38 -13.34 14.49
N TYR A 307 -16.17 -13.18 15.03
CA TYR A 307 -14.91 -13.43 14.32
C TYR A 307 -14.00 -14.36 15.09
N THR A 308 -13.18 -15.11 14.36
CA THR A 308 -12.16 -15.99 14.94
C THR A 308 -10.89 -15.20 15.22
N TYR A 309 -10.38 -15.37 16.44
CA TYR A 309 -9.10 -14.89 16.94
C TYR A 309 -8.24 -16.08 17.38
N TYR A 310 -6.94 -15.84 17.54
CA TYR A 310 -5.97 -16.85 17.95
C TYR A 310 -5.21 -16.37 19.17
N LYS A 311 -4.76 -17.30 20.00
CA LYS A 311 -3.95 -17.06 21.21
C LYS A 311 -2.75 -16.18 20.93
N TYR A 312 -2.03 -16.46 19.84
CA TYR A 312 -0.92 -15.65 19.36
C TYR A 312 -1.00 -15.37 17.86
N TYR A 313 -0.45 -14.24 17.46
CA TYR A 313 -0.17 -13.92 16.07
C TYR A 313 1.33 -13.71 15.90
N THR A 314 1.94 -14.46 15.01
CA THR A 314 3.38 -14.41 14.73
C THR A 314 3.62 -14.38 13.22
N TYR A 315 4.85 -14.12 12.77
CA TYR A 315 5.18 -14.14 11.36
C TYR A 315 4.83 -15.49 10.72
N PHE A 316 4.39 -15.47 9.46
CA PHE A 316 3.92 -16.66 8.76
C PHE A 316 4.86 -17.88 8.77
N PRO A 317 6.22 -17.75 8.83
CA PRO A 317 7.10 -18.91 8.92
C PRO A 317 7.16 -19.51 10.33
N PHE A 318 6.78 -18.77 11.38
CA PHE A 318 7.01 -19.14 12.77
C PHE A 318 5.86 -19.99 13.32
N ASP A 319 6.21 -21.09 14.01
CA ASP A 319 5.28 -21.84 14.85
C ASP A 319 5.14 -21.25 16.25
N GLU A 320 4.22 -21.82 17.05
CA GLU A 320 3.95 -21.32 18.40
C GLU A 320 5.21 -21.39 19.27
N GLN A 321 6.01 -22.46 19.15
CA GLN A 321 7.24 -22.62 19.91
C GLN A 321 8.27 -21.55 19.53
N THR A 322 8.54 -21.38 18.23
CA THR A 322 9.48 -20.37 17.73
C THR A 322 9.04 -18.96 18.14
N ALA A 323 7.74 -18.67 18.08
CA ALA A 323 7.20 -17.39 18.50
C ALA A 323 7.46 -17.12 19.99
N ILE A 324 7.21 -18.11 20.86
CA ILE A 324 7.46 -18.02 22.29
C ILE A 324 8.96 -17.83 22.57
N ASP A 325 9.82 -18.64 21.94
CA ASP A 325 11.27 -18.63 22.17
C ASP A 325 11.91 -17.30 21.74
N THR A 326 11.38 -16.67 20.68
CA THR A 326 11.88 -15.40 20.14
C THR A 326 11.21 -14.17 20.75
N GLY A 327 10.07 -14.33 21.43
CA GLY A 327 9.21 -13.23 21.86
C GLY A 327 8.58 -12.43 20.70
N LYS A 328 8.59 -12.97 19.48
CA LYS A 328 8.06 -12.31 18.28
C LYS A 328 6.61 -12.74 18.03
N TYR A 329 5.70 -12.18 18.82
CA TYR A 329 4.26 -12.37 18.65
C TYR A 329 3.44 -11.22 19.24
N LEU A 330 2.21 -11.10 18.76
CA LEU A 330 1.12 -10.38 19.41
C LEU A 330 0.23 -11.39 20.15
N THR A 331 -0.25 -11.04 21.34
CA THR A 331 -1.27 -11.84 22.03
C THR A 331 -2.65 -11.64 21.40
N VAL A 332 -3.59 -12.50 21.75
CA VAL A 332 -5.01 -12.30 21.41
C VAL A 332 -5.53 -10.93 21.88
N SER A 333 -5.09 -10.46 23.06
CA SER A 333 -5.49 -9.16 23.60
C SER A 333 -4.95 -8.01 22.76
N ASP A 334 -3.69 -8.10 22.31
CA ASP A 334 -3.09 -7.10 21.43
C ASP A 334 -3.84 -7.02 20.10
N ALA A 335 -4.12 -8.17 19.48
CA ALA A 335 -4.86 -8.23 18.22
C ALA A 335 -6.27 -7.63 18.36
N ILE A 336 -6.99 -7.94 19.43
CA ILE A 336 -8.31 -7.34 19.71
C ILE A 336 -8.18 -5.83 19.91
N HIS A 337 -7.15 -5.37 20.63
CA HIS A 337 -6.95 -3.95 20.90
C HIS A 337 -6.64 -3.16 19.61
N ILE A 338 -5.75 -3.69 18.76
CA ILE A 338 -5.43 -3.11 17.44
C ILE A 338 -6.69 -3.04 16.58
N ASP A 339 -7.44 -4.15 16.45
CA ASP A 339 -8.66 -4.19 15.63
C ASP A 339 -9.72 -3.21 16.15
N ARG A 340 -9.88 -3.09 17.48
CA ARG A 340 -10.79 -2.12 18.08
C ARG A 340 -10.41 -0.69 17.74
N CYS A 341 -9.11 -0.34 17.76
CA CYS A 341 -8.66 0.98 17.35
C CYS A 341 -9.02 1.25 15.89
N ILE A 342 -8.73 0.31 14.98
CA ILE A 342 -9.05 0.46 13.55
C ILE A 342 -10.56 0.57 13.31
N ARG A 343 -11.39 -0.19 14.03
CA ARG A 343 -12.85 -0.02 13.96
C ARG A 343 -13.30 1.36 14.39
N GLN A 344 -12.69 1.92 15.44
CA GLN A 344 -12.97 3.31 15.84
C GLN A 344 -12.49 4.31 14.77
N PHE A 345 -11.33 4.08 14.16
CA PHE A 345 -10.87 4.90 13.01
C PHE A 345 -11.93 4.90 11.90
N ASN A 346 -12.46 3.71 11.56
CA ASN A 346 -13.48 3.58 10.51
C ASN A 346 -14.82 4.22 10.91
N ARG A 347 -15.23 4.14 12.18
CA ARG A 347 -16.40 4.90 12.67
C ARG A 347 -16.21 6.40 12.50
N ILE A 348 -15.03 6.93 12.83
CA ILE A 348 -14.70 8.34 12.64
C ILE A 348 -14.83 8.72 11.15
N ILE A 349 -14.28 7.92 10.23
CA ILE A 349 -14.38 8.18 8.79
C ILE A 349 -15.86 8.19 8.35
N VAL A 350 -16.64 7.20 8.77
CA VAL A 350 -18.08 7.10 8.47
C VAL A 350 -18.84 8.32 9.00
N GLU A 351 -18.59 8.73 10.24
CA GLU A 351 -19.21 9.91 10.85
C GLU A 351 -18.87 11.19 10.10
N ILE A 352 -17.60 11.36 9.70
CA ILE A 352 -17.16 12.52 8.90
C ILE A 352 -17.91 12.55 7.58
N VAL A 353 -17.94 11.46 6.81
CA VAL A 353 -18.66 11.39 5.53
C VAL A 353 -20.15 11.70 5.71
N LYS A 354 -20.78 11.10 6.72
CA LYS A 354 -22.22 11.27 6.99
C LYS A 354 -22.59 12.70 7.37
N ASN A 355 -21.74 13.37 8.14
CA ASN A 355 -22.02 14.71 8.68
C ASN A 355 -21.50 15.84 7.77
N PHE A 356 -20.72 15.50 6.75
CA PHE A 356 -20.13 16.49 5.85
C PHE A 356 -21.18 17.18 4.98
N GLN A 357 -21.12 18.50 4.96
CA GLN A 357 -21.99 19.35 4.14
C GLN A 357 -21.15 20.45 3.51
N HIS A 358 -21.13 20.50 2.18
CA HIS A 358 -20.43 21.53 1.42
C HIS A 358 -21.12 21.74 0.07
N THR A 359 -21.09 22.96 -0.48
CA THR A 359 -21.81 23.29 -1.71
C THR A 359 -21.19 22.66 -2.96
N ASN A 360 -19.86 22.63 -3.02
CA ASN A 360 -19.11 22.23 -4.21
C ASN A 360 -18.28 20.95 -4.01
N ILE A 361 -18.42 20.29 -2.86
CA ILE A 361 -17.65 19.09 -2.52
C ILE A 361 -18.59 18.05 -1.93
N THR A 362 -18.49 16.81 -2.38
CA THR A 362 -19.19 15.67 -1.78
C THR A 362 -18.19 14.60 -1.36
N LEU A 363 -18.34 14.08 -0.14
CA LEU A 363 -17.56 12.93 0.33
C LEU A 363 -18.33 11.64 0.05
N HIS A 364 -17.63 10.62 -0.43
CA HIS A 364 -18.14 9.28 -0.68
C HIS A 364 -17.32 8.27 0.10
N LEU A 365 -18.00 7.37 0.80
CA LEU A 365 -17.37 6.27 1.52
C LEU A 365 -17.15 5.07 0.60
N VAL A 366 -15.97 4.46 0.67
CA VAL A 366 -15.66 3.16 0.05
C VAL A 366 -15.32 2.17 1.15
N ASP A 367 -16.22 1.23 1.45
CA ASP A 367 -16.03 0.31 2.57
C ASP A 367 -15.12 -0.89 2.20
N ILE A 368 -13.82 -0.65 2.23
CA ILE A 368 -12.79 -1.67 1.96
C ILE A 368 -12.56 -2.57 3.18
N ALA A 369 -12.63 -2.02 4.39
CA ALA A 369 -12.37 -2.75 5.63
C ALA A 369 -13.35 -3.91 5.83
N ASP A 370 -14.65 -3.66 5.67
CA ASP A 370 -15.68 -4.70 5.77
C ASP A 370 -15.47 -5.79 4.71
N TYR A 371 -15.25 -5.38 3.45
CA TYR A 371 -15.04 -6.30 2.34
C TYR A 371 -13.87 -7.25 2.59
N LEU A 372 -12.69 -6.69 2.90
CA LEU A 372 -11.47 -7.48 3.13
C LEU A 372 -11.56 -8.33 4.40
N GLU A 373 -12.21 -7.82 5.46
CA GLU A 373 -12.38 -8.58 6.69
C GLU A 373 -13.29 -9.79 6.49
N LYS A 374 -14.40 -9.65 5.77
CA LYS A 374 -15.28 -10.77 5.39
C LYS A 374 -14.61 -11.74 4.42
N LEU A 375 -13.70 -11.25 3.57
CA LEU A 375 -12.92 -12.10 2.67
C LEU A 375 -11.79 -12.88 3.40
N ALA A 376 -11.36 -12.40 4.56
CA ALA A 376 -10.20 -12.94 5.26
C ALA A 376 -10.40 -14.37 5.77
N TRP A 377 -9.67 -15.32 5.18
CA TRP A 377 -9.69 -16.74 5.53
C TRP A 377 -9.47 -17.00 7.02
N LYS A 378 -8.45 -16.33 7.59
CA LYS A 378 -8.04 -16.46 9.00
C LYS A 378 -9.14 -15.96 9.95
N ARG A 379 -9.81 -14.88 9.58
CA ARG A 379 -10.80 -14.19 10.43
C ARG A 379 -12.16 -14.88 10.44
N ASN A 380 -12.49 -15.58 9.35
CA ASN A 380 -13.78 -16.23 9.15
C ASN A 380 -13.72 -17.76 9.24
N ASN A 381 -12.79 -18.30 10.04
CA ASN A 381 -12.61 -19.74 10.25
C ASN A 381 -12.63 -20.58 8.96
N ALA A 382 -11.82 -20.17 7.97
CA ALA A 382 -11.73 -20.82 6.66
C ALA A 382 -13.01 -20.76 5.78
N ASN A 383 -13.99 -19.93 6.14
CA ASN A 383 -15.22 -19.73 5.38
C ASN A 383 -15.46 -18.23 5.11
N PRO A 384 -14.79 -17.63 4.11
CA PRO A 384 -15.02 -16.24 3.70
C PRO A 384 -16.50 -15.94 3.48
N ARG A 385 -16.94 -14.75 3.89
CA ARG A 385 -18.34 -14.29 3.88
C ARG A 385 -18.66 -13.28 2.79
N SER A 386 -17.64 -12.86 2.02
CA SER A 386 -17.79 -11.97 0.87
C SER A 386 -17.50 -12.72 -0.42
N ASN A 387 -18.25 -12.38 -1.46
CA ASN A 387 -18.03 -12.93 -2.80
C ASN A 387 -16.89 -12.19 -3.51
N LEU A 388 -16.21 -12.93 -4.37
CA LEU A 388 -15.34 -12.37 -5.39
C LEU A 388 -16.20 -11.94 -6.60
N PRO A 389 -15.72 -11.01 -7.44
CA PRO A 389 -16.28 -10.79 -8.77
C PRO A 389 -16.41 -12.09 -9.56
N ASP A 390 -17.47 -12.24 -10.35
CA ASP A 390 -17.79 -13.46 -11.11
C ASP A 390 -16.59 -13.99 -11.93
N ALA A 391 -15.81 -13.08 -12.53
CA ALA A 391 -14.61 -13.41 -13.30
C ALA A 391 -13.52 -14.13 -12.49
N LEU A 392 -13.54 -14.04 -11.16
CA LEU A 392 -12.60 -14.68 -10.23
C LEU A 392 -13.20 -15.89 -9.50
N GLU A 393 -14.50 -16.16 -9.63
CA GLU A 393 -15.15 -17.27 -8.91
C GLU A 393 -14.67 -18.64 -9.41
N PHE A 394 -14.43 -18.76 -10.72
CA PHE A 394 -14.11 -20.04 -11.37
C PHE A 394 -12.64 -20.16 -11.83
N ILE A 395 -11.76 -19.28 -11.37
CA ILE A 395 -10.33 -19.40 -11.70
C ILE A 395 -9.69 -20.57 -10.94
N TYR A 396 -8.80 -21.30 -11.62
CA TYR A 396 -8.10 -22.44 -11.05
C TYR A 396 -6.58 -22.25 -11.19
N PRO A 397 -5.82 -22.35 -10.08
CA PRO A 397 -6.25 -22.60 -8.70
C PRO A 397 -7.04 -21.42 -8.08
N PRO A 398 -7.92 -21.67 -7.09
CA PRO A 398 -8.73 -20.61 -6.49
C PRO A 398 -7.85 -19.65 -5.67
N ILE A 399 -8.14 -18.35 -5.76
CA ILE A 399 -7.46 -17.34 -4.96
C ILE A 399 -8.04 -17.24 -3.55
N ASN A 400 -7.22 -16.81 -2.59
CA ASN A 400 -7.65 -16.55 -1.23
C ASN A 400 -6.67 -15.60 -0.52
N THR A 401 -7.00 -15.22 0.72
CA THR A 401 -6.21 -14.27 1.52
C THR A 401 -5.09 -14.93 2.33
N LYS A 402 -4.76 -16.20 2.08
CA LYS A 402 -3.61 -16.84 2.77
C LYS A 402 -2.30 -16.32 2.19
N TYR A 403 -1.20 -16.57 2.91
CA TYR A 403 0.12 -16.32 2.37
C TYR A 403 0.36 -17.19 1.14
N TYR A 404 1.04 -16.62 0.14
CA TYR A 404 1.35 -17.26 -1.13
C TYR A 404 2.11 -18.57 -0.93
N ASP A 405 1.67 -19.64 -1.59
CA ASP A 405 2.34 -20.95 -1.56
C ASP A 405 2.19 -21.69 -2.90
N VAL A 406 3.19 -22.49 -3.21
CA VAL A 406 3.28 -23.32 -4.41
C VAL A 406 3.55 -24.77 -4.03
N ASN A 407 3.07 -25.71 -4.84
CA ASN A 407 3.46 -27.11 -4.67
C ASN A 407 4.85 -27.39 -5.29
N PRO A 408 5.42 -28.59 -5.05
CA PRO A 408 6.71 -28.99 -5.65
C PRO A 408 6.75 -29.00 -7.18
N ASP A 409 5.59 -29.08 -7.85
CA ASP A 409 5.48 -29.01 -9.32
C ASP A 409 5.45 -27.57 -9.85
N GLY A 410 5.58 -26.56 -8.97
CA GLY A 410 5.58 -25.15 -9.35
C GLY A 410 4.20 -24.58 -9.64
N ARG A 411 3.12 -25.22 -9.18
CA ARG A 411 1.75 -24.68 -9.27
C ARG A 411 1.38 -23.95 -7.98
N MET A 412 0.77 -22.78 -8.10
CA MET A 412 0.17 -22.11 -6.93
C MET A 412 -0.90 -23.01 -6.31
N ILE A 413 -0.94 -23.07 -4.98
CA ILE A 413 -1.95 -23.85 -4.23
C ILE A 413 -2.79 -22.98 -3.30
N GLN A 414 -2.32 -21.79 -2.93
CA GLN A 414 -3.08 -20.80 -2.16
C GLN A 414 -2.45 -19.40 -2.29
N GLY A 415 -3.19 -18.38 -1.84
CA GLY A 415 -2.82 -16.97 -1.98
C GLY A 415 -3.43 -16.34 -3.24
N GLY A 416 -2.72 -15.38 -3.83
CA GLY A 416 -3.15 -14.68 -5.05
C GLY A 416 -3.93 -13.37 -4.81
N ILE A 417 -4.10 -12.94 -3.56
CA ILE A 417 -4.64 -11.62 -3.21
C ILE A 417 -3.54 -10.72 -2.62
N PHE A 418 -2.66 -11.29 -1.80
CA PHE A 418 -1.54 -10.59 -1.17
C PHE A 418 -0.22 -11.01 -1.81
N SER A 419 0.67 -10.03 -1.99
CA SER A 419 2.02 -10.20 -2.52
C SER A 419 2.95 -10.84 -1.48
N LEU A 420 4.23 -11.00 -1.84
CA LEU A 420 5.20 -11.78 -1.05
C LEU A 420 5.58 -11.13 0.29
N ASP A 421 5.28 -9.85 0.49
CA ASP A 421 5.43 -9.21 1.80
C ASP A 421 4.29 -9.54 2.77
N GLY A 422 3.23 -10.19 2.29
CA GLY A 422 2.07 -10.59 3.09
C GLY A 422 1.23 -9.43 3.61
N VAL A 423 1.41 -8.20 3.08
CA VAL A 423 0.68 -6.99 3.48
C VAL A 423 0.02 -6.34 2.27
N HIS A 424 0.79 -6.12 1.21
CA HIS A 424 0.33 -5.38 0.03
C HIS A 424 -0.32 -6.31 -0.99
N PRO A 425 -1.32 -5.83 -1.74
CA PRO A 425 -2.03 -6.65 -2.72
C PRO A 425 -1.16 -7.03 -3.93
N THR A 426 -1.48 -8.13 -4.59
CA THR A 426 -0.99 -8.46 -5.93
C THR A 426 -1.75 -7.65 -7.01
N ALA A 427 -1.54 -7.93 -8.29
CA ALA A 427 -2.34 -7.33 -9.37
C ALA A 427 -3.83 -7.64 -9.23
N ILE A 428 -4.18 -8.90 -8.95
CA ILE A 428 -5.56 -9.33 -8.67
C ILE A 428 -6.09 -8.60 -7.44
N GLY A 429 -5.29 -8.49 -6.37
CA GLY A 429 -5.67 -7.74 -5.18
C GLY A 429 -5.94 -6.25 -5.46
N GLN A 430 -5.12 -5.60 -6.30
CA GLN A 430 -5.36 -4.23 -6.76
C GLN A 430 -6.63 -4.11 -7.61
N GLY A 431 -6.92 -5.11 -8.44
CA GLY A 431 -8.18 -5.22 -9.19
C GLY A 431 -9.40 -5.28 -8.27
N LEU A 432 -9.35 -6.07 -7.19
CA LEU A 432 -10.43 -6.13 -6.19
C LEU A 432 -10.68 -4.78 -5.52
N LEU A 433 -9.62 -4.03 -5.22
CA LEU A 433 -9.75 -2.68 -4.68
C LEU A 433 -10.36 -1.72 -5.70
N ALA A 434 -9.89 -1.75 -6.95
CA ALA A 434 -10.43 -0.92 -8.02
C ALA A 434 -11.92 -1.20 -8.24
N TRP A 435 -12.32 -2.47 -8.23
CA TRP A 435 -13.72 -2.90 -8.34
C TRP A 435 -14.61 -2.28 -7.24
N LYS A 436 -14.17 -2.31 -5.97
CA LYS A 436 -14.90 -1.68 -4.87
C LYS A 436 -14.98 -0.16 -4.97
N PHE A 437 -13.92 0.50 -5.45
CA PHE A 437 -13.94 1.93 -5.71
C PHE A 437 -14.88 2.29 -6.88
N LEU A 438 -14.87 1.51 -7.97
CA LEU A 438 -15.76 1.72 -9.12
C LEU A 438 -17.23 1.56 -8.75
N GLU A 439 -17.57 0.62 -7.87
CA GLU A 439 -18.92 0.49 -7.31
C GLU A 439 -19.37 1.79 -6.62
N ALA A 440 -18.52 2.37 -5.75
CA ALA A 440 -18.82 3.62 -5.08
C ALA A 440 -18.87 4.81 -6.05
N MET A 441 -17.99 4.85 -7.04
CA MET A 441 -17.97 5.87 -8.10
C MET A 441 -19.23 5.82 -8.97
N ARG A 442 -19.71 4.63 -9.30
CA ARG A 442 -20.98 4.43 -10.02
C ARG A 442 -22.15 4.97 -9.20
N VAL A 443 -22.24 4.63 -7.91
CA VAL A 443 -23.28 5.15 -7.01
C VAL A 443 -23.21 6.68 -6.90
N ALA A 444 -22.00 7.25 -6.93
CA ALA A 444 -21.77 8.70 -6.91
C ALA A 444 -22.05 9.42 -8.24
N GLY A 445 -22.45 8.69 -9.29
CA GLY A 445 -22.75 9.25 -10.61
C GLY A 445 -21.51 9.71 -11.38
N VAL A 446 -20.35 9.08 -11.15
CA VAL A 446 -19.13 9.36 -11.92
C VAL A 446 -19.28 8.85 -13.35
N ALA A 447 -18.96 9.69 -14.32
CA ALA A 447 -18.98 9.34 -15.73
C ALA A 447 -17.57 9.21 -16.31
N ASP A 448 -17.39 8.39 -17.35
CA ASP A 448 -16.17 8.29 -18.14
C ASP A 448 -15.94 9.55 -19.02
N ILE A 449 -14.88 9.56 -19.85
CA ILE A 449 -14.61 10.66 -20.79
C ILE A 449 -15.69 10.82 -21.88
N ASN A 450 -16.52 9.81 -22.11
CA ASN A 450 -17.62 9.83 -23.08
C ASN A 450 -18.96 10.21 -22.42
N ASN A 451 -18.95 10.62 -21.15
CA ASN A 451 -20.13 10.93 -20.32
C ASN A 451 -21.07 9.73 -20.08
N ASN A 452 -20.58 8.50 -20.21
CA ASN A 452 -21.32 7.32 -19.77
C ASN A 452 -21.07 7.08 -18.28
N LEU A 453 -22.08 6.65 -17.54
CA LEU A 453 -21.90 6.22 -16.16
C LEU A 453 -20.86 5.10 -16.11
N VAL A 454 -19.88 5.22 -15.22
CA VAL A 454 -18.86 4.19 -15.05
C VAL A 454 -19.50 2.92 -14.49
N ASP A 455 -19.15 1.76 -15.05
CA ASP A 455 -19.49 0.45 -14.49
C ASP A 455 -18.32 -0.14 -13.68
N GLU A 456 -18.60 -1.19 -12.91
CA GLU A 456 -17.61 -1.90 -12.09
C GLU A 456 -16.78 -2.95 -12.85
N GLU A 457 -17.09 -3.27 -14.11
CA GLU A 457 -16.40 -4.31 -14.86
C GLU A 457 -14.98 -3.88 -15.25
N LEU A 458 -14.01 -4.66 -14.78
CA LEU A 458 -12.59 -4.53 -15.13
C LEU A 458 -12.21 -5.55 -16.20
N ASN A 459 -11.10 -5.29 -16.90
CA ASN A 459 -10.48 -6.28 -17.76
C ASN A 459 -9.76 -7.36 -16.92
N TRP A 460 -10.55 -8.22 -16.28
CA TRP A 460 -10.04 -9.29 -15.42
C TRP A 460 -9.05 -10.23 -16.13
N PRO A 461 -9.26 -10.67 -17.39
CA PRO A 461 -8.27 -11.47 -18.11
C PRO A 461 -6.88 -10.80 -18.17
N GLU A 462 -6.84 -9.49 -18.44
CA GLU A 462 -5.59 -8.73 -18.46
C GLU A 462 -4.96 -8.64 -17.07
N ILE A 463 -5.75 -8.32 -16.04
CA ILE A 463 -5.29 -8.25 -14.65
C ILE A 463 -4.69 -9.58 -14.20
N ILE A 464 -5.40 -10.70 -14.41
CA ILE A 464 -4.95 -12.05 -14.03
C ILE A 464 -3.67 -12.42 -14.77
N SER A 465 -3.59 -12.16 -16.08
CA SER A 465 -2.38 -12.47 -16.86
C SER A 465 -1.16 -11.68 -16.38
N ASN A 466 -1.37 -10.45 -15.90
CA ASN A 466 -0.33 -9.57 -15.39
C ASN A 466 0.04 -9.84 -13.92
N ASP A 467 -0.74 -10.64 -13.20
CA ASP A 467 -0.42 -11.09 -11.85
C ASP A 467 0.59 -12.23 -11.90
N THR A 468 1.87 -11.88 -11.89
CA THR A 468 2.95 -12.84 -12.11
C THR A 468 3.10 -13.87 -10.98
N LEU A 469 2.59 -13.62 -9.78
CA LEU A 469 2.55 -14.64 -8.71
C LEU A 469 1.48 -15.70 -9.02
N TYR A 470 0.39 -15.31 -9.68
CA TYR A 470 -0.65 -16.24 -10.12
C TYR A 470 -0.33 -16.90 -11.46
N SER A 471 0.01 -16.12 -12.49
CA SER A 471 0.19 -16.57 -13.87
C SER A 471 1.55 -17.23 -14.14
N SER A 472 2.56 -16.92 -13.33
CA SER A 472 3.90 -17.51 -13.41
C SER A 472 4.47 -17.82 -12.02
N PRO A 473 3.91 -18.81 -11.30
CA PRO A 473 4.27 -19.08 -9.91
C PRO A 473 5.76 -19.41 -9.70
N LEU A 474 6.28 -18.99 -8.56
CA LEU A 474 7.65 -19.19 -8.10
C LEU A 474 7.90 -20.59 -7.54
N SER A 475 8.35 -21.54 -8.37
CA SER A 475 8.57 -22.94 -7.96
C SER A 475 9.58 -23.16 -6.82
N SER A 476 10.55 -22.26 -6.63
CA SER A 476 11.60 -22.37 -5.60
C SER A 476 11.18 -21.89 -4.19
N MET A 477 9.96 -21.35 -4.03
CA MET A 477 9.55 -20.67 -2.80
C MET A 477 9.64 -21.55 -1.54
N GLN A 478 9.27 -22.83 -1.64
CA GLN A 478 9.24 -23.72 -0.47
C GLN A 478 10.63 -23.99 0.11
N ASP A 479 11.64 -24.18 -0.74
CA ASP A 479 13.01 -24.43 -0.28
C ASP A 479 13.63 -23.18 0.34
N MET A 480 13.24 -22.00 -0.16
CA MET A 480 13.74 -20.72 0.32
C MET A 480 13.15 -20.33 1.68
N LEU A 481 11.85 -20.53 1.88
CA LEU A 481 11.20 -20.27 3.17
C LEU A 481 11.59 -21.24 4.29
N ARG A 482 11.97 -22.48 3.94
CA ARG A 482 12.41 -23.50 4.91
C ARG A 482 13.80 -23.25 5.47
N LYS A 483 14.58 -22.34 4.87
CA LYS A 483 15.90 -21.96 5.40
C LYS A 483 15.74 -20.78 6.35
N ALA A 484 15.91 -21.06 7.65
CA ALA A 484 15.73 -20.09 8.73
C ALA A 484 16.55 -18.79 8.52
N GLU A 485 17.75 -18.88 7.95
CA GLU A 485 18.61 -17.72 7.69
C GLU A 485 18.03 -16.78 6.63
N LEU A 486 17.55 -17.33 5.51
CA LEU A 486 16.93 -16.54 4.44
C LEU A 486 15.56 -15.99 4.86
N ALA A 487 14.76 -16.79 5.57
CA ALA A 487 13.52 -16.30 6.18
C ALA A 487 13.82 -15.15 7.15
N GLY A 488 14.89 -15.24 7.94
CA GLY A 488 15.36 -14.17 8.82
C GLY A 488 15.73 -12.90 8.07
N HIS A 489 16.41 -13.01 6.92
CA HIS A 489 16.74 -11.84 6.08
C HIS A 489 15.50 -11.17 5.47
N ILE A 490 14.54 -11.96 4.98
CA ILE A 490 13.26 -11.44 4.46
C ILE A 490 12.51 -10.70 5.58
N LEU A 491 12.39 -11.32 6.76
CA LEU A 491 11.75 -10.69 7.92
C LEU A 491 12.49 -9.42 8.36
N GLY A 492 13.82 -9.42 8.34
CA GLY A 492 14.63 -8.23 8.63
C GLY A 492 14.45 -7.11 7.60
N ALA A 493 14.18 -7.43 6.32
CA ALA A 493 13.82 -6.44 5.30
C ALA A 493 12.44 -5.83 5.58
N ILE A 494 11.46 -6.67 5.94
CA ILE A 494 10.10 -6.24 6.31
C ILE A 494 10.15 -5.33 7.55
N GLU A 495 10.88 -5.71 8.60
CA GLU A 495 11.02 -4.91 9.82
C GLU A 495 11.68 -3.54 9.57
N ARG A 496 12.53 -3.42 8.54
CA ARG A 496 13.17 -2.15 8.15
C ARG A 496 12.20 -1.13 7.52
N LEU A 497 10.98 -1.53 7.13
CA LEU A 497 9.92 -0.62 6.70
C LEU A 497 9.39 0.30 7.83
N ARG A 498 9.69 -0.01 9.09
CA ARG A 498 9.07 0.58 10.29
C ARG A 498 9.27 2.09 10.53
N ARG A 499 10.12 2.80 9.77
CA ARG A 499 10.63 4.13 10.17
C ARG A 499 9.55 5.17 10.53
#